data_AF-A0A8T5MT69-F1
#
_entry.id   AF-A0A8T5MT69-F1
#
_cell.length_a   1.000
_cell.length_b   1.000
_cell.length_c   1.000
_cell.angle_alpha   90.00
_cell.angle_beta   90.00
_cell.angle_gamma   90.00
#
_symmetry.space_group_name_H-M   'P 1'
#
loop_
_entity.id
_entity.type
_entity.pdbx_description
1 polymer ?
#
loop_
_entity_poly.entity_id
_entity_poly.type
_entity_poly.pdbx_seq_one_letter_code
_entity_poly.pdbx_strand_id
1 'polypeptide(L)' 'MESEEKCEKCNGTGRVKEKDGSYHVCYDCLAKGKLNQHTRPRDSKIKL' A
#
# COMPACT_ATOMS: atom_id res chain seq x y z
N MET A 1 8.36 20.94 6.66
CA MET A 1 8.50 19.53 6.25
C MET A 1 7.38 18.78 6.94
N GLU A 2 6.24 18.66 6.25
CA GLU A 2 5.10 17.92 6.76
C GLU A 2 5.51 16.44 6.72
N SER A 3 5.75 15.84 7.88
CA SER A 3 6.06 14.42 8.01
C SER A 3 5.01 13.66 7.24
N GLU A 4 5.39 12.99 6.14
CA GLU A 4 4.52 12.07 5.44
C GLU A 4 4.18 10.94 6.42
N GLU A 5 3.07 11.12 7.15
CA GLU A 5 2.55 10.17 8.12
C GLU A 5 2.27 8.87 7.36
N LYS A 6 3.26 7.97 7.37
CA LYS A 6 3.14 6.65 6.78
C LYS A 6 1.95 6.00 7.47
N CYS A 7 0.91 5.71 6.70
CA CYS A 7 -0.30 5.10 7.23
C CYS A 7 0.07 3.82 7.98
N GLU A 8 -0.21 3.75 9.29
CA GLU A 8 0.20 2.65 10.16
C GLU A 8 -0.35 1.29 9.69
N LYS A 9 -1.51 1.30 9.03
CA LYS A 9 -2.17 0.09 8.49
C LYS A 9 -1.45 -0.49 7.27
N CYS A 10 -0.97 0.36 6.36
CA CYS A 10 -0.32 -0.08 5.12
C CYS A 10 1.18 0.22 5.06
N ASN A 11 1.74 0.86 6.08
CA ASN A 11 3.12 1.35 6.14
C ASN A 11 3.52 2.19 4.91
N GLY A 12 2.57 2.94 4.34
CA GLY A 12 2.79 3.75 3.15
C GLY A 12 2.78 2.99 1.81
N THR A 13 2.42 1.70 1.80
CA THR A 13 2.33 0.89 0.57
C THR A 13 0.96 0.98 -0.14
N GLY A 14 -0.03 1.60 0.50
CA GLY A 14 -1.40 1.67 0.00
C GLY A 14 -2.15 0.33 -0.01
N ARG A 15 -1.54 -0.76 0.50
CA ARG A 15 -2.15 -2.09 0.56
C ARG A 15 -1.95 -2.71 1.93
N VAL A 16 -2.95 -3.45 2.40
CA VAL A 16 -2.90 -4.18 3.67
C VAL A 16 -2.89 -5.66 3.34
N LYS A 17 -2.01 -6.42 4.00
CA LYS A 17 -1.94 -7.87 3.87
C LYS A 17 -2.81 -8.50 4.95
N GLU A 18 -3.73 -9.37 4.53
CA GLU A 18 -4.59 -10.13 5.44
C GLU A 18 -3.91 -11.42 5.90
N LYS A 19 -4.49 -12.03 6.94
CA LYS A 19 -3.95 -13.27 7.54
C LYS A 19 -3.93 -14.42 6.54
N ASP A 20 -4.89 -14.46 5.62
CA ASP A 20 -4.99 -15.43 4.53
C ASP A 20 -3.96 -15.19 3.40
N GLY A 21 -3.14 -14.15 3.50
CA GLY A 21 -2.13 -13.79 2.50
C GLY A 21 -2.65 -12.94 1.34
N SER A 22 -3.95 -12.71 1.26
CA SER A 22 -4.58 -11.77 0.34
C SER A 22 -4.18 -10.33 0.64
N TYR A 23 -4.13 -9.49 -0.40
CA TYR A 23 -3.88 -8.06 -0.26
C TYR A 23 -5.14 -7.28 -0.65
N HIS A 24 -5.57 -6.36 0.22
CA HIS A 24 -6.61 -5.38 -0.12
C HIS A 24 -6.07 -3.95 -0.08
N VAL A 25 -6.79 -3.04 -0.74
CA VAL A 25 -6.45 -1.61 -0.78
C VAL A 25 -6.66 -1.01 0.61
N CYS A 26 -5.69 -0.24 1.09
CA CYS A 26 -5.85 0.45 2.37
C CYS A 26 -6.94 1.50 2.28
N TYR A 27 -8.11 1.20 2.88
CA TYR A 27 -9.27 2.09 2.84
C TYR A 27 -9.01 3.45 3.50
N ASP A 28 -8.19 3.53 4.56
CA ASP A 28 -7.81 4.80 5.17
C ASP A 28 -7.02 5.69 4.21
N CYS A 29 -6.09 5.12 3.46
CA CYS A 29 -5.36 5.86 2.43
C CYS A 29 -6.27 6.28 1.28
N LEU A 30 -7.20 5.40 0.89
CA LEU A 30 -8.19 5.67 -0.16
C LEU A 30 -9.12 6.83 0.25
N ALA A 31 -9.68 6.77 1.45
CA ALA A 31 -10.59 7.79 1.97
C ALA A 31 -9.90 9.16 2.14
N LYS A 32 -8.60 9.17 2.49
CA LYS A 32 -7.80 10.41 2.60
C LYS A 32 -7.31 10.95 1.26
N GLY A 33 -7.56 10.26 0.14
CA GLY A 33 -7.01 10.63 -1.17
C GLY A 33 -5.47 10.51 -1.26
N LYS A 34 -4.83 9.88 -0.27
CA LYS A 34 -3.37 9.69 -0.18
C LYS A 34 -2.94 8.30 -0.70
N LEU A 35 -3.81 7.61 -1.42
CA LEU A 35 -3.54 6.26 -1.92
C LEU A 35 -2.55 6.32 -3.08
N ASN A 36 -1.28 6.08 -2.79
CA ASN A 36 -0.25 6.03 -3.80
C ASN A 36 -0.29 4.67 -4.53
N GLN A 37 -1.12 4.55 -5.57
CA GLN A 37 -1.33 3.30 -6.32
C GLN A 37 -0.09 2.82 -7.11
N HIS A 38 0.97 3.64 -7.15
CA HIS A 38 2.18 3.39 -7.93
C HIS A 38 3.31 2.67 -7.20
N THR A 39 3.17 2.33 -5.91
CA THR A 39 4.10 1.41 -5.25
C THR A 39 3.81 -0.03 -5.71
N ARG A 40 4.24 -0.34 -6.94
CA ARG A 40 4.27 -1.72 -7.43
C ARG A 40 5.17 -2.52 -6.48
N PRO A 41 4.69 -3.61 -5.86
CA PRO A 41 5.60 -4.53 -5.21
C PRO A 41 6.62 -5.00 -6.26
N ARG A 42 7.91 -4.93 -5.93
CA ARG A 42 9.03 -5.32 -6.78
C ARG A 42 9.14 -6.87 -6.88
N ASP A 43 8.00 -7.55 -6.96
CA ASP A 43 7.91 -9.02 -7.00
C ASP A 43 7.38 -9.51 -8.36
N SER A 44 7.64 -8.76 -9.43
CA SER A 44 7.49 -9.30 -10.77
C SER A 44 8.74 -10.12 -11.10
N LYS A 45 8.80 -11.37 -10.60
CA LYS A 45 9.63 -12.44 -11.19
C LYS A 45 9.10 -12.86 -12.56
N ILE A 46 8.65 -11.91 -13.37
CA ILE A 46 8.25 -12.13 -14.76
C ILE A 46 9.57 -12.27 -15.51
N LYS A 47 9.94 -13.52 -15.84
CA LYS A 47 11.00 -13.80 -16.79
C LYS A 47 10.48 -13.40 -18.17
N LEU A 48 11.12 -12.40 -18.80
CA LEU A 48 10.94 -12.12 -20.23
C LEU A 48 11.69 -13.18 -21.04
#